data_AF-A0A5C9ADY7-F1
#
_entry.id   AF-A0A5C9ADY7-F1
#
_cell.length_a   1.000
_cell.length_b   1.000
_cell.length_c   1.000
_cell.angle_alpha   90.00
_cell.angle_beta   90.00
_cell.angle_gamma   90.00
#
_symmetry.space_group_name_H-M   'P 1'
#
loop_
_entity.id
_entity.type
_entity.pdbx_description
1 polymer ?
#
loop_
_entity_poly.entity_id
_entity_poly.type
_entity_poly.pdbx_seq_one_letter_code
_entity_poly.pdbx_strand_id
1 'polypeptide(L)'
;MSKGTTSQDAPFGTLLGYAPGGVAIYSSDYSSLDPQEYEDDAVFRSYIDDEYMGHKWQCVEFARRFLFLNYGVVFTDVGMAWEIFSLRFLREVVNDNILPLQAFPNGSPRAPVAGALLIWDKGGEFKDTGHVAIITQLHGNKVRIAEQNVIHSPLPQGQQWTRELEMVVENGCYTLKDTFDDTTILGWMIQTEDTEYSLPQPEIAGELLKISGARLENKGQFDGKWLDEKDPLQNAYVQANGQVINQDPYHYYTITESAEQELIKATNELHLMYLHATDKVLKDDNLLALFDIPKILWPRLRLSWQRRRHHMITGRMDFCMDERGLKVYEYNADSASCHTEAGLILERWAEQ
;
A
#
# COMPACT_ATOMS: atom_id res chain seq x y z
N MET A 1 -23.98 -13.32 2.25
CA MET A 1 -24.76 -12.36 1.44
C MET A 1 -25.98 -11.92 2.22
N SER A 2 -25.87 -10.83 2.98
CA SER A 2 -27.04 -10.07 3.42
C SER A 2 -27.44 -9.17 2.25
N LYS A 3 -28.42 -9.60 1.45
CA LYS A 3 -29.16 -8.69 0.58
C LYS A 3 -30.16 -7.94 1.44
N GLY A 4 -29.67 -6.91 2.12
CA GLY A 4 -30.51 -5.94 2.82
C GLY A 4 -29.96 -4.57 2.49
N THR A 5 -30.33 -4.01 1.34
CA THR A 5 -30.27 -2.56 1.15
C THR A 5 -31.23 -1.94 2.17
N THR A 6 -30.71 -1.63 3.35
CA THR A 6 -31.42 -0.76 4.29
C THR A 6 -31.64 0.56 3.58
N SER A 7 -32.88 1.06 3.54
CA SER A 7 -33.28 2.24 2.77
C SER A 7 -32.72 3.57 3.30
N GLN A 8 -31.54 3.56 3.93
CA GLN A 8 -30.88 4.68 4.61
C GLN A 8 -29.41 4.88 4.23
N ASP A 9 -28.78 3.96 3.49
CA ASP A 9 -27.41 4.16 3.03
C ASP A 9 -27.36 5.23 1.94
N ALA A 10 -26.37 6.11 2.02
CA ALA A 10 -26.22 7.22 1.11
C ALA A 10 -25.42 6.80 -0.14
N PRO A 11 -25.71 7.40 -1.31
CA PRO A 11 -24.95 7.14 -2.53
C PRO A 11 -23.45 7.39 -2.37
N PHE A 12 -22.65 6.73 -3.21
CA PHE A 12 -21.21 6.88 -3.28
C PHE A 12 -20.79 8.36 -3.33
N GLY A 13 -19.78 8.72 -2.55
CA GLY A 13 -19.26 10.09 -2.48
C GLY A 13 -20.13 11.07 -1.71
N THR A 14 -21.29 10.64 -1.18
CA THR A 14 -22.07 11.48 -0.27
C THR A 14 -21.27 11.75 1.01
N LEU A 15 -21.16 13.02 1.39
CA LEU A 15 -20.59 13.43 2.67
C LEU A 15 -21.47 12.93 3.83
N LEU A 16 -20.92 12.05 4.66
CA LEU A 16 -21.61 11.47 5.81
C LEU A 16 -21.40 12.29 7.09
N GLY A 17 -20.24 12.94 7.22
CA GLY A 17 -19.89 13.72 8.39
C GLY A 17 -18.40 14.03 8.44
N TYR A 18 -17.89 14.37 9.62
CA TYR A 18 -16.50 14.77 9.81
C TYR A 18 -15.92 14.13 11.06
N ALA A 19 -14.71 13.59 10.98
CA ALA A 19 -13.90 13.23 12.13
C ALA A 19 -13.23 14.48 12.76
N PRO A 20 -12.53 14.36 13.92
CA PRO A 20 -11.80 15.47 14.51
C PRO A 20 -10.82 16.11 13.54
N GLY A 21 -10.65 17.43 13.64
CA GLY A 21 -9.88 18.23 12.68
C GLY A 21 -10.66 18.60 11.41
N GLY A 22 -11.92 18.19 11.29
CA GLY A 22 -12.74 18.50 10.11
C GLY A 22 -12.42 17.61 8.91
N VAL A 23 -11.99 16.38 9.16
CA VAL A 23 -11.66 15.41 8.09
C VAL A 23 -12.95 14.72 7.63
N ALA A 24 -13.33 14.92 6.36
CA ALA A 24 -14.56 14.40 5.79
C ALA A 24 -14.61 12.85 5.77
N ILE A 25 -15.81 12.31 5.97
CA ILE A 25 -16.12 10.88 5.82
C ILE A 25 -17.15 10.77 4.70
N TYR A 26 -16.86 9.98 3.67
CA TYR A 26 -17.74 9.77 2.52
C TYR A 26 -18.30 8.35 2.48
N SER A 27 -19.49 8.21 1.88
CA SER A 27 -20.03 6.88 1.56
C SER A 27 -19.21 6.22 0.47
N SER A 28 -18.89 4.96 0.70
CA SER A 28 -18.21 4.06 -0.23
C SER A 28 -19.17 3.00 -0.79
N ASP A 29 -20.48 3.28 -0.86
CA ASP A 29 -21.45 2.33 -1.42
C ASP A 29 -21.33 2.27 -2.95
N TYR A 30 -20.40 1.45 -3.43
CA TYR A 30 -20.17 1.24 -4.87
C TYR A 30 -21.38 0.64 -5.60
N SER A 31 -22.38 0.09 -4.90
CA SER A 31 -23.60 -0.41 -5.56
C SER A 31 -24.46 0.71 -6.16
N SER A 32 -24.23 1.95 -5.71
CA SER A 32 -24.92 3.16 -6.18
C SER A 32 -24.18 3.89 -7.31
N LEU A 33 -22.99 3.42 -7.71
CA LEU A 33 -22.25 3.98 -8.83
C LEU A 33 -22.89 3.58 -10.16
N ASP A 34 -22.87 4.50 -11.12
CA ASP A 34 -23.17 4.18 -12.51
C ASP A 34 -22.06 3.27 -13.06
N PRO A 35 -22.38 2.07 -13.60
CA PRO A 35 -21.39 1.19 -14.22
C PRO A 35 -20.57 1.88 -15.33
N GLN A 36 -21.06 2.96 -15.92
CA GLN A 36 -20.33 3.72 -16.94
C GLN A 36 -19.24 4.64 -16.34
N GLU A 37 -19.30 4.96 -15.05
CA GLU A 37 -18.24 5.66 -14.31
C GLU A 37 -17.06 4.74 -13.96
N TYR A 38 -17.21 3.42 -14.13
CA TYR A 38 -16.12 2.44 -13.97
C TYR A 38 -15.06 2.51 -15.08
N GLU A 39 -15.34 3.23 -16.18
CA GLU A 39 -14.48 3.28 -17.37
C GLU A 39 -13.20 4.12 -17.19
N ASP A 40 -13.12 4.98 -16.16
CA ASP A 40 -11.91 5.77 -15.84
C ASP A 40 -11.45 5.56 -14.39
N ASP A 41 -10.60 4.55 -14.17
CA ASP A 41 -9.97 4.24 -12.87
C ASP A 41 -9.35 5.50 -12.20
N ALA A 42 -8.86 6.47 -12.98
CA ALA A 42 -8.21 7.65 -12.44
C ALA A 42 -9.14 8.53 -11.60
N VAL A 43 -10.46 8.55 -11.87
CA VAL A 43 -11.40 9.37 -11.08
C VAL A 43 -11.61 8.83 -9.67
N PHE A 44 -11.30 7.54 -9.44
CA PHE A 44 -11.35 6.91 -8.13
C PHE A 44 -10.11 7.19 -7.28
N ARG A 45 -9.12 7.92 -7.79
CA ARG A 45 -7.95 8.31 -7.00
C ARG A 45 -8.24 9.59 -6.23
N SER A 46 -8.11 9.51 -4.90
CA SER A 46 -8.21 10.66 -4.00
C SER A 46 -6.85 11.31 -3.85
N TYR A 47 -6.80 12.63 -4.00
CA TYR A 47 -5.60 13.43 -3.85
C TYR A 47 -5.89 14.65 -2.97
N ILE A 48 -4.89 15.07 -2.20
CA ILE A 48 -4.83 16.42 -1.65
C ILE A 48 -3.55 17.05 -2.18
N ASP A 49 -3.71 18.13 -2.95
CA ASP A 49 -2.65 18.67 -3.81
C ASP A 49 -2.03 17.55 -4.67
N ASP A 50 -0.73 17.32 -4.60
CA ASP A 50 -0.02 16.28 -5.36
C ASP A 50 0.15 14.96 -4.58
N GLU A 51 -0.40 14.85 -3.36
CA GLU A 51 -0.23 13.68 -2.50
C GLU A 51 -1.42 12.71 -2.62
N TYR A 52 -1.13 11.44 -2.95
CA TYR A 52 -2.15 10.40 -3.13
C TYR A 52 -2.69 9.91 -1.77
N MET A 53 -3.99 10.04 -1.58
CA MET A 53 -4.65 9.62 -0.33
C MET A 53 -5.12 8.17 -0.39
N GLY A 54 -5.54 7.67 -1.55
CA GLY A 54 -6.05 6.31 -1.70
C GLY A 54 -7.19 6.19 -2.71
N HIS A 55 -7.76 5.00 -2.81
CA HIS A 55 -8.93 4.73 -3.65
C HIS A 55 -10.21 5.24 -2.96
N LYS A 56 -10.96 6.11 -3.64
CA LYS A 56 -12.24 6.66 -3.17
C LYS A 56 -13.27 5.55 -3.03
N TRP A 57 -13.91 5.35 -1.89
CA TRP A 57 -13.72 5.97 -0.58
C TRP A 57 -13.37 4.89 0.45
N GLN A 58 -12.33 4.12 0.19
CA GLN A 58 -11.96 2.99 1.05
C GLN A 58 -11.48 3.46 2.43
N CYS A 59 -11.40 2.50 3.36
CA CYS A 59 -10.93 2.73 4.73
C CYS A 59 -9.48 3.24 4.77
N VAL A 60 -8.60 2.70 3.90
CA VAL A 60 -7.21 3.13 3.74
C VAL A 60 -7.11 4.60 3.30
N GLU A 61 -7.97 5.01 2.35
CA GLU A 61 -8.02 6.40 1.87
C GLU A 61 -8.32 7.38 3.00
N PHE A 62 -9.32 7.06 3.84
CA PHE A 62 -9.66 7.88 5.00
C PHE A 62 -8.53 7.92 6.02
N ALA A 63 -7.95 6.77 6.36
CA ALA A 63 -6.89 6.69 7.35
C ALA A 63 -5.67 7.52 6.94
N ARG A 64 -5.25 7.41 5.67
CA ARG A 64 -4.13 8.20 5.13
C ARG A 64 -4.47 9.69 5.10
N ARG A 65 -5.66 10.06 4.61
CA ARG A 65 -6.12 11.45 4.55
C ARG A 65 -6.26 12.09 5.93
N PHE A 66 -6.74 11.34 6.92
CA PHE A 66 -6.83 11.80 8.30
C PHE A 66 -5.46 12.12 8.87
N LEU A 67 -4.48 11.22 8.68
CA LEU A 67 -3.12 11.45 9.14
C LEU A 67 -2.45 12.62 8.42
N PHE A 68 -2.67 12.74 7.11
CA PHE A 68 -2.13 13.84 6.32
C PHE A 68 -2.65 15.20 6.80
N LEU A 69 -3.98 15.36 6.92
CA LEU A 69 -4.58 16.64 7.30
C LEU A 69 -4.30 17.06 8.74
N ASN A 70 -4.22 16.09 9.67
CA ASN A 70 -4.06 16.39 11.10
C ASN A 70 -2.60 16.39 11.56
N TYR A 71 -1.73 15.63 10.91
CA TYR A 71 -0.35 15.41 11.35
C TYR A 71 0.70 15.63 10.25
N GLY A 72 0.31 15.86 8.99
CA GLY A 72 1.25 16.07 7.88
C GLY A 72 2.04 14.82 7.49
N VAL A 73 1.55 13.63 7.84
CA VAL A 73 2.24 12.34 7.63
C VAL A 73 1.36 11.34 6.89
N VAL A 74 1.99 10.41 6.19
CA VAL A 74 1.32 9.30 5.47
C VAL A 74 2.06 7.99 5.68
N PHE A 75 1.34 6.86 5.62
CA PHE A 75 1.94 5.53 5.48
C PHE A 75 2.07 5.17 3.99
N THR A 76 2.98 4.25 3.67
CA THR A 76 3.26 3.78 2.30
C THR A 76 2.04 3.16 1.62
N ASP A 77 2.16 2.85 0.33
CA ASP A 77 1.08 2.20 -0.38
C ASP A 77 0.98 0.70 -0.03
N VAL A 78 -0.25 0.25 0.21
CA VAL A 78 -0.59 -1.10 0.64
C VAL A 78 -1.76 -1.59 -0.20
N GLY A 79 -1.77 -2.87 -0.56
CA GLY A 79 -2.86 -3.45 -1.35
C GLY A 79 -4.10 -3.67 -0.49
N MET A 80 -3.90 -4.06 0.77
CA MET A 80 -4.94 -4.42 1.72
C MET A 80 -4.76 -3.70 3.06
N ALA A 81 -5.86 -3.40 3.74
CA ALA A 81 -5.81 -2.59 4.97
C ALA A 81 -5.09 -3.29 6.13
N TRP A 82 -5.16 -4.62 6.22
CA TRP A 82 -4.49 -5.40 7.27
C TRP A 82 -2.95 -5.29 7.19
N GLU A 83 -2.40 -5.04 5.99
CA GLU A 83 -0.96 -4.92 5.76
C GLU A 83 -0.35 -3.71 6.47
N ILE A 84 -1.16 -2.69 6.78
CA ILE A 84 -0.74 -1.49 7.51
C ILE A 84 -0.09 -1.89 8.84
N PHE A 85 -0.59 -2.94 9.52
CA PHE A 85 -0.05 -3.40 10.80
C PHE A 85 1.39 -3.93 10.72
N SER A 86 1.86 -4.25 9.51
CA SER A 86 3.23 -4.69 9.25
C SER A 86 4.20 -3.54 8.93
N LEU A 87 3.71 -2.30 8.81
CA LEU A 87 4.54 -1.12 8.57
C LEU A 87 5.24 -0.67 9.86
N ARG A 88 6.42 -0.04 9.74
CA ARG A 88 7.18 0.46 10.90
C ARG A 88 7.62 1.91 10.81
N PHE A 89 7.14 2.63 9.81
CA PHE A 89 7.36 4.05 9.71
C PHE A 89 6.24 4.78 8.97
N LEU A 90 6.21 6.10 9.15
CA LEU A 90 5.43 7.06 8.37
C LEU A 90 6.40 8.01 7.66
N ARG A 91 5.95 8.60 6.56
CA ARG A 91 6.66 9.69 5.89
C ARG A 91 6.02 11.02 6.24
N GLU A 92 6.83 11.98 6.69
CA GLU A 92 6.44 13.37 6.87
C GLU A 92 6.52 14.12 5.54
N VAL A 93 5.38 14.59 5.03
CA VAL A 93 5.26 15.01 3.62
C VAL A 93 6.03 16.30 3.33
N VAL A 94 6.10 17.23 4.27
CA VAL A 94 6.71 18.56 4.05
C VAL A 94 8.23 18.50 3.80
N ASN A 95 8.90 17.44 4.26
CA ASN A 95 10.36 17.35 4.24
C ASN A 95 10.90 15.96 3.87
N ASP A 96 10.01 15.02 3.53
CA ASP A 96 10.30 13.61 3.23
C ASP A 96 11.02 12.85 4.37
N ASN A 97 11.02 13.34 5.61
CA ASN A 97 11.58 12.60 6.74
C ASN A 97 10.76 11.34 7.04
N ILE A 98 11.45 10.33 7.57
CA ILE A 98 10.86 9.07 8.01
C ILE A 98 10.72 9.10 9.53
N LEU A 99 9.53 8.83 10.04
CA LEU A 99 9.18 8.81 11.45
C LEU A 99 8.86 7.39 11.90
N PRO A 100 9.31 6.92 13.08
CA PRO A 100 9.04 5.58 13.56
C PRO A 100 7.56 5.36 13.87
N LEU A 101 7.06 4.17 13.55
CA LEU A 101 5.69 3.72 13.81
C LEU A 101 5.73 2.35 14.50
N GLN A 102 5.17 2.29 15.70
CA GLN A 102 5.15 1.09 16.52
C GLN A 102 3.79 0.41 16.46
N ALA A 103 3.79 -0.93 16.34
CA ALA A 103 2.58 -1.76 16.38
C ALA A 103 2.39 -2.38 17.77
N PHE A 104 1.17 -2.33 18.30
CA PHE A 104 0.81 -2.88 19.60
C PHE A 104 -0.35 -3.86 19.43
N PRO A 105 -0.23 -5.11 19.92
CA PRO A 105 -1.29 -6.10 19.74
C PRO A 105 -2.53 -5.73 20.56
N ASN A 106 -3.70 -6.17 20.14
CA ASN A 106 -4.88 -6.09 20.98
C ASN A 106 -4.64 -6.88 22.28
N GLY A 107 -4.97 -6.29 23.44
CA GLY A 107 -4.56 -6.83 24.75
C GLY A 107 -3.21 -6.34 25.26
N SER A 108 -2.56 -5.38 24.60
CA SER A 108 -1.26 -4.83 25.01
C SER A 108 -1.34 -4.00 26.31
N PRO A 109 -0.24 -3.95 27.10
CA PRO A 109 -0.08 -2.98 28.18
C PRO A 109 0.04 -1.52 27.70
N ARG A 110 0.44 -1.30 26.44
CA ARG A 110 0.49 0.04 25.87
C ARG A 110 -0.92 0.49 25.53
N ALA A 111 -1.49 1.38 26.33
CA ALA A 111 -2.82 1.93 26.07
C ALA A 111 -2.96 2.47 24.63
N PRO A 112 -4.10 2.24 23.94
CA PRO A 112 -4.41 2.97 22.72
C PRO A 112 -4.46 4.49 23.01
N VAL A 113 -4.28 5.32 21.99
CA VAL A 113 -4.39 6.78 22.11
C VAL A 113 -5.24 7.35 20.99
N ALA A 114 -5.85 8.52 21.23
CA ALA A 114 -6.51 9.26 20.17
C ALA A 114 -5.50 9.65 19.09
N GLY A 115 -5.87 9.50 17.83
CA GLY A 115 -5.01 9.64 16.66
C GLY A 115 -4.33 8.33 16.21
N ALA A 116 -4.34 7.26 17.01
CA ALA A 116 -3.75 5.99 16.62
C ALA A 116 -4.53 5.31 15.50
N LEU A 117 -3.80 4.64 14.60
CA LEU A 117 -4.39 3.69 13.64
C LEU A 117 -4.85 2.45 14.40
N LEU A 118 -6.03 1.94 14.08
CA LEU A 118 -6.57 0.68 14.59
C LEU A 118 -6.79 -0.27 13.42
N ILE A 119 -6.16 -1.44 13.45
CA ILE A 119 -6.11 -2.37 12.31
C ILE A 119 -6.84 -3.67 12.65
N TRP A 120 -7.62 -4.14 11.68
CA TRP A 120 -8.20 -5.47 11.68
C TRP A 120 -7.53 -6.34 10.64
N ASP A 121 -7.39 -7.62 10.98
CA ASP A 121 -6.97 -8.64 10.05
C ASP A 121 -8.07 -8.95 9.04
N LYS A 122 -7.71 -9.68 7.99
CA LYS A 122 -8.67 -10.34 7.12
C LYS A 122 -9.51 -11.36 7.91
N GLY A 123 -10.78 -11.49 7.58
CA GLY A 123 -11.74 -12.43 8.18
C GLY A 123 -13.11 -11.81 8.43
N GLY A 124 -14.13 -12.66 8.44
CA GLY A 124 -15.51 -12.29 8.77
C GLY A 124 -16.07 -11.16 7.89
N GLU A 125 -16.61 -10.12 8.54
CA GLU A 125 -17.12 -8.91 7.88
C GLU A 125 -16.12 -8.30 6.89
N PHE A 126 -14.82 -8.34 7.20
CA PHE A 126 -13.76 -7.74 6.39
C PHE A 126 -13.11 -8.67 5.37
N LYS A 127 -13.61 -9.92 5.25
CA LYS A 127 -13.24 -10.91 4.23
C LYS A 127 -11.72 -10.92 3.98
N ASP A 128 -11.26 -10.60 2.79
CA ASP A 128 -9.84 -10.63 2.44
C ASP A 128 -9.14 -9.29 2.72
N THR A 129 -9.88 -8.18 2.77
CA THR A 129 -9.30 -6.82 2.80
C THR A 129 -8.77 -6.40 4.15
N GLY A 130 -9.30 -6.98 5.22
CA GLY A 130 -9.14 -6.43 6.58
C GLY A 130 -9.74 -5.02 6.68
N HIS A 131 -9.36 -4.29 7.71
CA HIS A 131 -9.87 -2.94 7.93
C HIS A 131 -8.90 -2.02 8.67
N VAL A 132 -9.05 -0.71 8.48
CA VAL A 132 -8.33 0.32 9.23
C VAL A 132 -9.27 1.46 9.63
N ALA A 133 -9.17 1.86 10.89
CA ALA A 133 -9.87 3.01 11.44
C ALA A 133 -8.90 3.92 12.22
N ILE A 134 -9.39 5.09 12.62
CA ILE A 134 -8.68 6.01 13.51
C ILE A 134 -9.38 6.04 14.86
N ILE A 135 -8.64 5.84 15.95
CA ILE A 135 -9.16 6.07 17.30
C ILE A 135 -9.30 7.58 17.51
N THR A 136 -10.51 8.08 17.77
CA THR A 136 -10.76 9.52 17.94
C THR A 136 -10.82 9.92 19.41
N GLN A 137 -11.32 9.06 20.29
CA GLN A 137 -11.45 9.35 21.73
C GLN A 137 -11.26 8.08 22.56
N LEU A 138 -10.67 8.23 23.74
CA LEU A 138 -10.62 7.20 24.78
C LEU A 138 -11.55 7.56 25.93
N HIS A 139 -12.25 6.55 26.43
CA HIS A 139 -13.01 6.59 27.67
C HIS A 139 -12.59 5.42 28.57
N GLY A 140 -13.10 5.37 29.82
CA GLY A 140 -12.67 4.34 30.77
C GLY A 140 -12.91 2.89 30.31
N ASN A 141 -14.04 2.63 29.62
CA ASN A 141 -14.45 1.29 29.19
C ASN A 141 -14.77 1.19 27.69
N LYS A 142 -14.40 2.19 26.90
CA LYS A 142 -14.65 2.20 25.45
C LYS A 142 -13.72 3.13 24.71
N VAL A 143 -13.61 2.91 23.40
CA VAL A 143 -13.02 3.86 22.46
C VAL A 143 -14.05 4.29 21.44
N ARG A 144 -13.87 5.48 20.88
CA ARG A 144 -14.59 5.95 19.69
C ARG A 144 -13.65 5.95 18.51
N ILE A 145 -14.16 5.55 17.36
CA ILE A 145 -13.38 5.47 16.13
C ILE A 145 -14.06 6.25 15.00
N ALA A 146 -13.27 6.66 14.01
CA ALA A 146 -13.75 7.16 12.73
C ALA A 146 -13.15 6.30 11.62
N GLU A 147 -13.97 5.96 10.62
CA GLU A 147 -13.58 5.10 9.50
C GLU A 147 -14.44 5.39 8.26
N GLN A 148 -14.05 4.84 7.11
CA GLN A 148 -14.87 4.78 5.90
C GLN A 148 -15.07 3.32 5.48
N ASN A 149 -16.01 3.06 4.57
CA ASN A 149 -16.23 1.73 3.98
C ASN A 149 -16.75 0.67 4.97
N VAL A 150 -17.56 1.10 5.95
CA VAL A 150 -18.30 0.23 6.89
C VAL A 150 -19.71 0.77 7.10
N ILE A 151 -19.82 2.04 7.50
CA ILE A 151 -21.11 2.74 7.65
C ILE A 151 -21.28 3.70 6.47
N HIS A 152 -22.45 3.63 5.82
CA HIS A 152 -22.75 4.40 4.61
C HIS A 152 -23.88 5.42 4.80
N SER A 153 -24.44 5.53 6.01
CA SER A 153 -25.48 6.51 6.34
C SER A 153 -24.89 7.80 6.95
N PRO A 154 -25.56 8.96 6.79
CA PRO A 154 -25.10 10.21 7.38
C PRO A 154 -25.00 10.13 8.91
N LEU A 155 -23.89 10.62 9.45
CA LEU A 155 -23.66 10.66 10.89
C LEU A 155 -24.60 11.67 11.57
N PRO A 156 -24.98 11.44 12.84
CA PRO A 156 -25.71 12.44 13.61
C PRO A 156 -24.99 13.79 13.65
N GLN A 157 -25.77 14.89 13.67
CA GLN A 157 -25.22 16.24 13.61
C GLN A 157 -24.22 16.50 14.75
N GLY A 158 -23.00 16.88 14.39
CA GLY A 158 -21.91 17.16 15.34
C GLY A 158 -21.19 15.92 15.89
N GLN A 159 -21.62 14.71 15.54
CA GLN A 159 -20.90 13.49 15.88
C GLN A 159 -19.65 13.34 15.01
N GLN A 160 -18.50 13.12 15.65
CA GLN A 160 -17.19 13.01 14.99
C GLN A 160 -16.57 11.60 15.08
N TRP A 161 -17.41 10.58 15.13
CA TRP A 161 -17.03 9.18 15.22
C TRP A 161 -18.12 8.30 14.59
N THR A 162 -17.75 7.16 14.03
CA THR A 162 -18.63 6.21 13.34
C THR A 162 -19.13 5.12 14.28
N ARG A 163 -18.24 4.54 15.09
CA ARG A 163 -18.56 3.44 16.02
C ARG A 163 -17.92 3.66 17.40
N GLU A 164 -18.50 2.99 18.39
CA GLU A 164 -17.92 2.83 19.73
C GLU A 164 -17.55 1.36 19.91
N LEU A 165 -16.34 1.08 20.41
CA LEU A 165 -15.88 -0.27 20.71
C LEU A 165 -15.71 -0.41 22.23
N GLU A 166 -16.13 -1.53 22.80
CA GLU A 166 -15.88 -1.84 24.21
C GLU A 166 -14.37 -1.97 24.44
N MET A 167 -13.86 -1.36 25.51
CA MET A 167 -12.48 -1.49 25.94
C MET A 167 -12.46 -2.10 27.34
N VAL A 168 -11.89 -3.30 27.44
CA VAL A 168 -11.67 -4.00 28.71
C VAL A 168 -10.26 -3.68 29.19
N VAL A 169 -10.16 -3.20 30.43
CA VAL A 169 -8.87 -2.91 31.07
C VAL A 169 -8.68 -3.86 32.26
N GLU A 170 -7.78 -4.81 32.12
CA GLU A 170 -7.51 -5.85 33.11
C GLU A 170 -6.00 -5.96 33.35
N ASN A 171 -5.57 -5.84 34.61
CA ASN A 171 -4.16 -5.95 35.01
C ASN A 171 -3.20 -5.05 34.21
N GLY A 172 -3.67 -3.88 33.76
CA GLY A 172 -2.89 -2.95 32.95
C GLY A 172 -2.88 -3.25 31.44
N CYS A 173 -3.57 -4.30 30.99
CA CYS A 173 -3.74 -4.63 29.58
C CYS A 173 -5.06 -4.06 29.03
N TYR A 174 -5.01 -3.54 27.81
CA TYR A 174 -6.15 -2.92 27.14
C TYR A 174 -6.63 -3.83 26.01
N THR A 175 -7.87 -4.30 26.04
CA THR A 175 -8.43 -5.16 24.99
C THR A 175 -9.66 -4.50 24.39
N LEU A 176 -9.66 -4.28 23.08
CA LEU A 176 -10.80 -3.79 22.34
C LEU A 176 -11.64 -4.96 21.81
N LYS A 177 -12.96 -4.84 21.92
CA LYS A 177 -13.90 -5.78 21.31
C LYS A 177 -14.64 -5.07 20.18
N ASP A 178 -14.64 -5.69 19.02
CA ASP A 178 -15.35 -5.16 17.87
C ASP A 178 -16.87 -5.29 18.04
N THR A 179 -17.64 -4.56 17.24
CA THR A 179 -19.10 -4.69 17.17
C THR A 179 -19.55 -5.90 16.36
N PHE A 180 -18.64 -6.52 15.61
CA PHE A 180 -18.87 -7.74 14.83
C PHE A 180 -18.31 -8.95 15.59
N ASP A 181 -19.00 -10.09 15.50
CA ASP A 181 -18.61 -11.32 16.19
C ASP A 181 -17.58 -12.17 15.42
N ASP A 182 -17.33 -11.84 14.15
CA ASP A 182 -16.51 -12.63 13.23
C ASP A 182 -15.24 -11.91 12.73
N THR A 183 -14.89 -10.76 13.30
CA THR A 183 -13.71 -9.99 12.94
C THR A 183 -12.56 -10.18 13.94
N THR A 184 -11.33 -9.88 13.52
CA THR A 184 -10.14 -9.95 14.37
C THR A 184 -9.43 -8.60 14.38
N ILE A 185 -9.45 -7.92 15.52
CA ILE A 185 -8.62 -6.72 15.76
C ILE A 185 -7.18 -7.19 15.96
N LEU A 186 -6.27 -6.80 15.08
CA LEU A 186 -4.83 -7.03 15.25
C LEU A 186 -4.29 -6.19 16.39
N GLY A 187 -4.64 -4.90 16.40
CA GLY A 187 -4.19 -3.95 17.40
C GLY A 187 -4.11 -2.52 16.85
N TRP A 188 -3.38 -1.66 17.55
CA TRP A 188 -3.22 -0.24 17.17
C TRP A 188 -1.76 0.12 16.92
N MET A 189 -1.57 1.21 16.17
CA MET A 189 -0.24 1.73 15.84
C MET A 189 -0.08 3.18 16.24
N ILE A 190 1.08 3.51 16.81
CA ILE A 190 1.40 4.84 17.35
C ILE A 190 2.74 5.28 16.78
N GLN A 191 2.80 6.52 16.31
CA GLN A 191 4.06 7.17 15.93
C GLN A 191 4.84 7.52 17.21
N THR A 192 5.92 6.80 17.48
CA THR A 192 6.77 7.02 18.67
C THR A 192 8.11 6.29 18.52
N GLU A 193 9.16 6.82 19.15
CA GLU A 193 10.45 6.12 19.31
C GLU A 193 10.41 5.06 20.42
N ASP A 194 9.42 5.14 21.32
CA ASP A 194 9.31 4.25 22.46
C ASP A 194 8.79 2.86 22.03
N THR A 195 9.70 1.89 22.03
CA THR A 195 9.42 0.51 21.61
C THR A 195 8.84 -0.36 22.73
N GLU A 196 8.65 0.17 23.94
CA GLU A 196 8.13 -0.60 25.08
C GLU A 196 6.74 -1.17 24.76
N TYR A 197 6.59 -2.49 24.89
CA TYR A 197 5.39 -3.29 24.54
C TYR A 197 5.05 -3.40 23.04
N SER A 198 5.89 -2.89 22.14
CA SER A 198 5.63 -3.00 20.69
C SER A 198 6.02 -4.36 20.12
N LEU A 199 5.39 -4.74 19.01
CA LEU A 199 5.76 -5.91 18.23
C LEU A 199 7.00 -5.62 17.36
N PRO A 200 7.89 -6.60 17.17
CA PRO A 200 9.00 -6.48 16.23
C PRO A 200 8.49 -6.36 14.78
N GLN A 201 9.37 -5.95 13.86
CA GLN A 201 9.09 -6.05 12.42
C GLN A 201 8.78 -7.51 12.06
N PRO A 202 7.68 -7.81 11.34
CA PRO A 202 7.39 -9.17 10.94
C PRO A 202 8.41 -9.64 9.92
N GLU A 203 9.00 -10.83 10.16
CA GLU A 203 9.88 -11.52 9.21
C GLU A 203 9.12 -12.67 8.54
N ILE A 204 9.26 -12.79 7.22
CA ILE A 204 8.71 -13.91 6.48
C ILE A 204 9.61 -15.16 6.61
N ALA A 205 9.01 -16.34 6.67
CA ALA A 205 9.76 -17.59 6.67
C ALA A 205 10.52 -17.76 5.34
N GLY A 206 11.83 -17.96 5.40
CA GLY A 206 12.68 -18.09 4.20
C GLY A 206 12.24 -19.20 3.24
N GLU A 207 11.63 -20.28 3.74
CA GLU A 207 11.07 -21.35 2.90
C GLU A 207 10.00 -20.84 1.91
N LEU A 208 9.23 -19.80 2.28
CA LEU A 208 8.21 -19.20 1.41
C LEU A 208 8.83 -18.34 0.30
N LEU A 209 10.07 -17.88 0.47
CA LEU A 209 10.81 -17.04 -0.48
C LEU A 209 11.56 -17.85 -1.55
N LYS A 210 11.56 -19.19 -1.45
CA LYS A 210 12.27 -20.04 -2.43
C LYS A 210 11.64 -19.93 -3.81
N ILE A 211 12.51 -19.71 -4.80
CA ILE A 211 12.15 -19.77 -6.22
C ILE A 211 12.15 -21.24 -6.65
N SER A 212 11.06 -21.69 -7.27
CA SER A 212 10.91 -23.06 -7.75
C SER A 212 10.90 -23.11 -9.28
N GLY A 213 11.58 -24.10 -9.85
CA GLY A 213 11.55 -24.35 -11.30
C GLY A 213 10.46 -25.36 -11.67
N ALA A 214 9.75 -25.12 -12.76
CA ALA A 214 8.72 -25.99 -13.30
C ALA A 214 8.82 -26.09 -14.83
N ARG A 215 8.08 -27.04 -15.42
CA ARG A 215 8.06 -27.24 -16.88
C ARG A 215 6.65 -27.51 -17.38
N LEU A 216 6.34 -26.98 -18.56
CA LEU A 216 5.14 -27.28 -19.31
C LEU A 216 5.27 -28.62 -20.05
N GLU A 217 4.14 -29.29 -20.28
CA GLU A 217 4.06 -30.43 -21.18
C GLU A 217 4.31 -29.96 -22.62
N ASN A 218 5.27 -30.57 -23.32
CA ASN A 218 5.60 -30.17 -24.68
C ASN A 218 4.62 -30.79 -25.70
N LYS A 219 3.76 -29.94 -26.25
CA LYS A 219 2.81 -30.20 -27.34
C LYS A 219 3.12 -29.38 -28.60
N GLY A 220 4.31 -28.82 -28.70
CA GLY A 220 4.73 -27.95 -29.80
C GLY A 220 4.17 -26.52 -29.77
N GLN A 221 3.72 -26.03 -28.61
CA GLN A 221 3.18 -24.68 -28.41
C GLN A 221 4.11 -23.57 -28.93
N PHE A 222 5.43 -23.76 -28.83
CA PHE A 222 6.43 -22.74 -29.16
C PHE A 222 7.28 -23.09 -30.39
N ASP A 223 6.93 -24.15 -31.14
CA ASP A 223 7.72 -24.64 -32.29
C ASP A 223 7.62 -23.72 -33.52
N GLY A 224 6.70 -22.75 -33.51
CA GLY A 224 6.40 -21.87 -34.63
C GLY A 224 6.30 -20.40 -34.25
N LYS A 225 5.40 -19.67 -34.92
CA LYS A 225 5.15 -18.25 -34.66
C LYS A 225 4.10 -18.09 -33.56
N TRP A 226 4.55 -18.17 -32.31
CA TRP A 226 3.68 -18.02 -31.15
C TRP A 226 3.49 -16.55 -30.74
N LEU A 227 4.43 -15.68 -31.10
CA LEU A 227 4.24 -14.22 -31.09
C LEU A 227 3.54 -13.74 -32.36
N ASP A 228 2.54 -12.87 -32.19
CA ASP A 228 1.75 -12.34 -33.29
C ASP A 228 2.48 -11.21 -34.03
N GLU A 229 3.07 -11.53 -35.19
CA GLU A 229 3.75 -10.54 -36.04
C GLU A 229 2.80 -9.50 -36.69
N LYS A 230 1.48 -9.61 -36.52
CA LYS A 230 0.53 -8.56 -36.93
C LYS A 230 0.43 -7.44 -35.90
N ASP A 231 0.68 -7.74 -34.63
CA ASP A 231 0.83 -6.73 -33.59
C ASP A 231 2.19 -6.03 -33.82
N PRO A 232 2.21 -4.71 -34.08
CA PRO A 232 3.45 -3.99 -34.35
C PRO A 232 4.45 -4.10 -33.19
N LEU A 233 3.98 -4.23 -31.93
CA LEU A 233 4.84 -4.31 -30.75
C LEU A 233 5.51 -5.69 -30.67
N GLN A 234 4.73 -6.76 -30.82
CA GLN A 234 5.27 -8.12 -30.85
C GLN A 234 6.17 -8.34 -32.08
N ASN A 235 5.79 -7.81 -33.24
CA ASN A 235 6.65 -7.86 -34.42
C ASN A 235 7.98 -7.15 -34.19
N ALA A 236 7.99 -5.97 -33.54
CA ALA A 236 9.22 -5.27 -33.20
C ALA A 236 10.13 -6.12 -32.29
N TYR A 237 9.56 -6.83 -31.31
CA TYR A 237 10.30 -7.80 -30.50
C TYR A 237 10.88 -8.93 -31.38
N VAL A 238 10.08 -9.50 -32.28
CA VAL A 238 10.51 -10.58 -33.19
C VAL A 238 11.63 -10.12 -34.13
N GLN A 239 11.61 -8.87 -34.62
CA GLN A 239 12.70 -8.35 -35.45
C GLN A 239 14.03 -8.24 -34.68
N ALA A 240 13.98 -7.98 -33.37
CA ALA A 240 15.17 -7.86 -32.54
C ALA A 240 15.68 -9.21 -32.00
N ASN A 241 14.75 -10.08 -31.56
CA ASN A 241 15.05 -11.27 -30.76
C ASN A 241 14.62 -12.59 -31.42
N GLY A 242 13.87 -12.52 -32.53
CA GLY A 242 13.20 -13.68 -33.12
C GLY A 242 11.99 -14.14 -32.31
N GLN A 243 11.51 -15.34 -32.59
CA GLN A 243 10.40 -16.00 -31.86
C GLN A 243 10.89 -16.66 -30.55
N VAL A 244 11.83 -16.01 -29.85
CA VAL A 244 12.61 -16.58 -28.74
C VAL A 244 12.52 -15.68 -27.50
N ILE A 245 12.25 -16.28 -26.34
CA ILE A 245 12.27 -15.60 -25.03
C ILE A 245 13.43 -16.03 -24.14
N ASN A 246 13.83 -17.30 -24.21
CA ASN A 246 14.91 -17.88 -23.45
C ASN A 246 15.42 -19.15 -24.18
N GLN A 247 16.33 -19.88 -23.54
CA GLN A 247 16.88 -21.12 -24.11
C GLN A 247 15.84 -22.26 -24.20
N ASP A 248 14.88 -22.28 -23.29
CA ASP A 248 13.90 -23.34 -23.15
C ASP A 248 12.52 -22.75 -22.79
N PRO A 249 11.66 -22.49 -23.79
CA PRO A 249 10.39 -21.82 -23.58
C PRO A 249 9.37 -22.70 -22.81
N TYR A 250 9.70 -23.97 -22.57
CA TYR A 250 8.88 -24.85 -21.74
C TYR A 250 9.25 -24.80 -20.26
N HIS A 251 10.39 -24.20 -19.90
CA HIS A 251 10.83 -24.05 -18.52
C HIS A 251 10.45 -22.67 -17.98
N TYR A 252 9.87 -22.64 -16.78
CA TYR A 252 9.47 -21.42 -16.09
C TYR A 252 9.74 -21.52 -14.60
N TYR A 253 9.70 -20.37 -13.93
CA TYR A 253 9.88 -20.26 -12.48
C TYR A 253 8.56 -19.87 -11.82
N THR A 254 8.39 -20.31 -10.57
CA THR A 254 7.29 -19.91 -9.71
C THR A 254 7.82 -19.42 -8.37
N ILE A 255 7.07 -18.50 -7.79
CA ILE A 255 7.22 -18.04 -6.41
C ILE A 255 5.87 -18.18 -5.71
N THR A 256 5.87 -18.21 -4.38
CA THR A 256 4.61 -18.23 -3.62
C THR A 256 3.95 -16.84 -3.64
N GLU A 257 2.64 -16.77 -3.48
CA GLU A 257 1.93 -15.50 -3.28
C GLU A 257 2.51 -14.72 -2.08
N SER A 258 2.95 -15.43 -1.03
CA SER A 258 3.62 -14.79 0.11
C SER A 258 4.94 -14.12 -0.27
N ALA A 259 5.72 -14.71 -1.18
CA ALA A 259 6.95 -14.08 -1.68
C ALA A 259 6.67 -12.88 -2.57
N GLU A 260 5.62 -12.92 -3.39
CA GLU A 260 5.17 -11.78 -4.17
C GLU A 260 4.73 -10.61 -3.27
N GLN A 261 3.95 -10.87 -2.22
CA GLN A 261 3.56 -9.84 -1.26
C GLN A 261 4.78 -9.23 -0.54
N GLU A 262 5.79 -10.05 -0.20
CA GLU A 262 7.04 -9.52 0.36
C GLU A 262 7.80 -8.64 -0.65
N LEU A 263 7.80 -8.99 -1.94
CA LEU A 263 8.39 -8.15 -3.00
C LEU A 263 7.65 -6.82 -3.15
N ILE A 264 6.32 -6.81 -3.14
CA ILE A 264 5.50 -5.58 -3.22
C ILE A 264 5.80 -4.69 -2.01
N LYS A 265 5.77 -5.26 -0.81
CA LYS A 265 6.09 -4.57 0.45
C LYS A 265 7.49 -3.94 0.39
N ALA A 266 8.51 -4.74 0.09
CA ALA A 266 9.89 -4.28 0.04
C ALA A 266 10.10 -3.22 -1.05
N THR A 267 9.44 -3.35 -2.20
CA THR A 267 9.51 -2.36 -3.29
C THR A 267 8.97 -0.99 -2.86
N ASN A 268 7.79 -0.96 -2.24
CA ASN A 268 7.16 0.28 -1.78
C ASN A 268 7.96 0.93 -0.64
N GLU A 269 8.47 0.12 0.29
CA GLU A 269 9.33 0.58 1.39
C GLU A 269 10.65 1.17 0.86
N LEU A 270 11.35 0.43 0.00
CA LEU A 270 12.62 0.87 -0.58
C LEU A 270 12.44 2.12 -1.43
N HIS A 271 11.36 2.23 -2.21
CA HIS A 271 11.11 3.43 -3.02
C HIS A 271 11.10 4.70 -2.14
N LEU A 272 10.41 4.67 -1.00
CA LEU A 272 10.41 5.80 -0.05
C LEU A 272 11.80 6.03 0.56
N MET A 273 12.54 4.97 0.89
CA MET A 273 13.91 5.09 1.40
C MET A 273 14.85 5.74 0.38
N TYR A 274 14.76 5.37 -0.89
CA TYR A 274 15.54 5.96 -1.98
C TYR A 274 15.18 7.44 -2.18
N LEU A 275 13.90 7.80 -2.14
CA LEU A 275 13.46 9.19 -2.23
C LEU A 275 13.92 10.03 -1.02
N HIS A 276 13.82 9.47 0.19
CA HIS A 276 14.34 10.08 1.42
C HIS A 276 15.85 10.35 1.33
N ALA A 277 16.63 9.33 0.94
CA ALA A 277 18.07 9.48 0.76
C ALA A 277 18.41 10.51 -0.33
N THR A 278 17.65 10.53 -1.44
CA THR A 278 17.82 11.51 -2.52
C THR A 278 17.62 12.94 -2.02
N ASP A 279 16.58 13.18 -1.21
CA ASP A 279 16.36 14.49 -0.59
C ASP A 279 17.53 14.90 0.33
N LYS A 280 18.06 13.98 1.14
CA LYS A 280 19.25 14.23 1.98
C LYS A 280 20.47 14.60 1.15
N VAL A 281 20.75 13.86 0.07
CA VAL A 281 21.87 14.14 -0.83
C VAL A 281 21.74 15.53 -1.46
N LEU A 282 20.54 15.90 -1.91
CA LEU A 282 20.33 17.19 -2.57
C LEU A 282 20.41 18.39 -1.60
N LYS A 283 20.21 18.16 -0.29
CA LYS A 283 20.35 19.17 0.77
C LYS A 283 21.79 19.36 1.28
N ASP A 284 22.72 18.45 0.98
CA ASP A 284 24.12 18.52 1.42
C ASP A 284 25.11 18.43 0.24
N ASP A 285 25.83 19.53 -0.03
CA ASP A 285 26.85 19.60 -1.08
C ASP A 285 27.98 18.56 -0.90
N ASN A 286 28.27 18.12 0.34
CA ASN A 286 29.28 17.10 0.59
C ASN A 286 28.83 15.72 0.10
N LEU A 287 27.55 15.40 0.28
CA LEU A 287 26.97 14.15 -0.22
C LEU A 287 26.81 14.21 -1.74
N LEU A 288 26.27 15.30 -2.27
CA LEU A 288 26.08 15.47 -3.72
C LEU A 288 27.41 15.39 -4.50
N ALA A 289 28.51 15.86 -3.90
CA ALA A 289 29.84 15.76 -4.50
C ALA A 289 30.32 14.32 -4.74
N LEU A 290 29.78 13.33 -4.01
CA LEU A 290 30.20 11.92 -4.13
C LEU A 290 29.63 11.24 -5.38
N PHE A 291 28.64 11.84 -6.05
CA PHE A 291 27.96 11.27 -7.22
C PHE A 291 28.62 11.67 -8.55
N ASP A 292 29.76 12.37 -8.50
CA ASP A 292 30.53 12.82 -9.68
C ASP A 292 29.70 13.60 -10.72
N ILE A 293 28.66 14.30 -10.27
CA ILE A 293 27.81 15.13 -11.12
C ILE A 293 28.47 16.50 -11.33
N PRO A 294 28.56 17.01 -12.58
CA PRO A 294 29.08 18.35 -12.84
C PRO A 294 28.41 19.42 -11.98
N LYS A 295 29.21 20.19 -11.22
CA LYS A 295 28.73 21.23 -10.29
C LYS A 295 27.76 22.23 -10.90
N ILE A 296 27.89 22.51 -12.20
CA ILE A 296 26.99 23.41 -12.94
C ILE A 296 25.54 22.91 -12.98
N LEU A 297 25.30 21.60 -12.83
CA LEU A 297 23.98 20.98 -12.83
C LEU A 297 23.32 20.95 -11.44
N TRP A 298 24.06 21.17 -10.35
CA TRP A 298 23.52 21.03 -8.99
C TRP A 298 22.28 21.91 -8.73
N PRO A 299 22.24 23.20 -9.13
CA PRO A 299 21.03 24.00 -8.98
C PRO A 299 19.85 23.45 -9.80
N ARG A 300 20.11 22.83 -10.96
CA ARG A 300 19.07 22.22 -11.81
C ARG A 300 18.50 20.96 -11.19
N LEU A 301 19.34 20.12 -10.57
CA LEU A 301 18.88 18.93 -9.86
C LEU A 301 17.94 19.28 -8.71
N ARG A 302 18.33 20.26 -7.88
CA ARG A 302 17.51 20.77 -6.76
C ARG A 302 16.16 21.29 -7.24
N LEU A 303 16.15 22.08 -8.32
CA LEU A 303 14.91 22.59 -8.92
C LEU A 303 14.05 21.47 -9.52
N SER A 304 14.66 20.46 -10.14
CA SER A 304 13.94 19.30 -10.66
C SER A 304 13.28 18.52 -9.54
N TRP A 305 14.00 18.23 -8.45
CA TRP A 305 13.48 17.56 -7.28
C TRP A 305 12.29 18.29 -6.67
N GLN A 306 12.42 19.61 -6.45
CA GLN A 306 11.36 20.42 -5.86
C GLN A 306 10.10 20.49 -6.71
N ARG A 307 10.23 20.54 -8.05
CA ARG A 307 9.10 20.82 -8.96
C ARG A 307 8.51 19.58 -9.63
N ARG A 308 9.21 18.45 -9.59
CA ARG A 308 8.84 17.22 -10.30
C ARG A 308 8.86 16.00 -9.37
N ARG A 309 8.61 16.24 -8.07
CA ARG A 309 8.73 15.25 -6.99
C ARG A 309 7.94 13.96 -7.23
N HIS A 310 6.79 14.05 -7.91
CA HIS A 310 5.88 12.94 -8.20
C HIS A 310 5.80 12.60 -9.70
N HIS A 311 6.72 13.11 -10.53
CA HIS A 311 6.65 12.92 -12.00
C HIS A 311 7.45 11.71 -12.50
N MET A 312 7.97 10.87 -11.60
CA MET A 312 8.64 9.62 -11.97
C MET A 312 7.58 8.64 -12.48
N ILE A 313 7.78 8.11 -13.69
CA ILE A 313 6.81 7.21 -14.31
C ILE A 313 7.07 5.75 -13.91
N THR A 314 8.33 5.31 -13.95
CA THR A 314 8.71 3.93 -13.66
C THR A 314 10.19 3.81 -13.30
N GLY A 315 10.56 2.67 -12.73
CA GLY A 315 11.92 2.23 -12.47
C GLY A 315 11.93 0.72 -12.19
N ARG A 316 13.11 0.10 -12.15
CA ARG A 316 13.26 -1.34 -11.89
C ARG A 316 14.23 -1.59 -10.74
N MET A 317 13.80 -2.37 -9.75
CA MET A 317 14.67 -2.83 -8.66
C MET A 317 15.21 -4.22 -8.96
N ASP A 318 16.51 -4.39 -8.77
CA ASP A 318 17.18 -5.67 -8.98
C ASP A 318 17.39 -6.34 -7.62
N PHE A 319 16.66 -7.44 -7.39
CA PHE A 319 16.63 -8.16 -6.11
C PHE A 319 17.40 -9.50 -6.16
N CYS A 320 17.87 -9.92 -4.99
CA CYS A 320 18.22 -11.29 -4.66
C CYS A 320 17.18 -11.82 -3.67
N MET A 321 16.50 -12.91 -4.03
CA MET A 321 15.49 -13.55 -3.18
C MET A 321 15.71 -15.07 -3.15
N ASP A 322 15.84 -15.61 -1.94
CA ASP A 322 15.84 -17.05 -1.66
C ASP A 322 15.59 -17.30 -0.15
N GLU A 323 15.88 -18.49 0.36
CA GLU A 323 15.69 -18.83 1.77
C GLU A 323 16.49 -17.97 2.76
N ARG A 324 17.52 -17.25 2.30
CA ARG A 324 18.32 -16.34 3.13
C ARG A 324 17.60 -15.00 3.34
N GLY A 325 16.53 -14.75 2.60
CA GLY A 325 15.76 -13.51 2.64
C GLY A 325 15.79 -12.73 1.33
N LEU A 326 15.32 -11.49 1.42
CA LEU A 326 15.24 -10.55 0.30
C LEU A 326 16.27 -9.43 0.47
N LYS A 327 17.07 -9.18 -0.58
CA LYS A 327 18.05 -8.09 -0.63
C LYS A 327 18.00 -7.38 -1.97
N VAL A 328 18.17 -6.06 -1.95
CA VAL A 328 18.27 -5.23 -3.16
C VAL A 328 19.73 -4.98 -3.52
N TYR A 329 20.07 -5.10 -4.79
CA TYR A 329 21.38 -4.70 -5.31
C TYR A 329 21.38 -3.24 -5.74
N GLU A 330 20.41 -2.85 -6.57
CA GLU A 330 20.30 -1.50 -7.11
C GLU A 330 18.86 -1.12 -7.48
N TYR A 331 18.64 0.18 -7.68
CA TYR A 331 17.39 0.73 -8.18
C TYR A 331 17.62 1.55 -9.45
N ASN A 332 17.27 0.96 -10.59
CA ASN A 332 17.35 1.57 -11.91
C ASN A 332 16.18 2.54 -12.13
N ALA A 333 16.34 3.77 -11.62
CA ALA A 333 15.30 4.81 -11.64
C ALA A 333 15.40 5.79 -12.82
N ASP A 334 16.48 5.75 -13.60
CA ASP A 334 16.70 6.65 -14.76
C ASP A 334 16.28 5.99 -16.09
N SER A 335 16.81 4.80 -16.35
CA SER A 335 16.39 3.98 -17.47
C SER A 335 16.32 2.51 -17.05
N ALA A 336 15.24 1.85 -17.44
CA ALA A 336 15.05 0.43 -17.22
C ALA A 336 14.50 -0.22 -18.49
N SER A 337 15.15 -1.30 -18.91
CA SER A 337 14.64 -2.24 -19.90
C SER A 337 13.82 -3.34 -19.21
N CYS A 338 13.30 -4.30 -19.99
CA CYS A 338 12.47 -5.43 -19.55
C CYS A 338 10.96 -5.13 -19.37
N HIS A 339 10.49 -3.92 -19.70
CA HIS A 339 9.06 -3.58 -19.65
C HIS A 339 8.24 -4.37 -20.67
N THR A 340 8.72 -4.52 -21.91
CA THR A 340 8.01 -5.27 -22.96
C THR A 340 7.99 -6.75 -22.65
N GLU A 341 9.11 -7.28 -22.16
CA GLU A 341 9.29 -8.67 -21.80
C GLU A 341 8.31 -9.08 -20.71
N ALA A 342 8.30 -8.36 -19.58
CA ALA A 342 7.42 -8.67 -18.46
C ALA A 342 5.95 -8.30 -18.70
N GLY A 343 5.68 -7.21 -19.42
CA GLY A 343 4.33 -6.67 -19.57
C GLY A 343 3.54 -7.16 -20.79
N LEU A 344 4.18 -7.80 -21.78
CA LEU A 344 3.47 -8.32 -22.96
C LEU A 344 3.95 -9.71 -23.37
N ILE A 345 5.26 -9.90 -23.49
CA ILE A 345 5.80 -11.14 -24.06
C ILE A 345 5.53 -12.34 -23.13
N LEU A 346 5.67 -12.16 -21.82
CA LEU A 346 5.34 -13.19 -20.84
C LEU A 346 3.82 -13.47 -20.73
N GLU A 347 2.96 -12.45 -20.90
CA GLU A 347 1.51 -12.68 -20.99
C GLU A 347 1.19 -13.54 -22.21
N ARG A 348 1.75 -13.19 -23.37
CA ARG A 348 1.56 -13.96 -24.60
C ARG A 348 2.09 -15.39 -24.50
N TRP A 349 3.19 -15.59 -23.78
CA TRP A 349 3.73 -16.92 -23.49
C TRP A 349 2.77 -17.75 -22.63
N ALA A 350 2.16 -17.14 -21.61
CA ALA A 350 1.22 -17.81 -20.71
C ALA A 350 -0.11 -18.16 -21.39
N GLU A 351 -0.49 -17.46 -22.46
CA GLU A 351 -1.68 -17.76 -23.27
C GLU A 351 -1.56 -19.02 -24.15
N GLN A 352 -0.33 -19.48 -24.44
CA GLN A 352 -0.09 -20.66 -25.30
C GLN A 352 -0.33 -21.98 -24.54
#